data_AF-I4M0B0-F1
#
_entry.id   AF-I4M0B0-F1
#
_cell.length_a   1.000
_cell.length_b   1.000
_cell.length_c   1.000
_cell.angle_alpha   90.00
_cell.angle_beta   90.00
_cell.angle_gamma   90.00
#
_symmetry.space_group_name_H-M   'P 1'
#
loop_
_entity.id
_entity.type
_entity.pdbx_description
1 polymer ?
#
loop_
_entity_poly.entity_id
_entity_poly.type
_entity_poly.pdbx_seq_one_letter_code
_entity_poly.pdbx_strand_id
1 'polypeptide(L)' 'MFLRSLNTDEQPWGKLGFRKIRVKNYYIYFLVDENRKEVQILAVIYVRRDQARQLEEL' A
#
# COMPACT_ATOMS: atom_id res chain seq x y z
N MET A 1 -14.09 14.58 6.93
CA MET A 1 -12.70 15.09 6.96
C MET A 1 -11.77 13.93 7.33
N PHE A 2 -11.40 13.07 6.37
CA PHE A 2 -10.50 11.93 6.62
C PHE A 2 -9.64 11.62 5.39
N LEU A 3 -8.85 12.59 4.94
CA LEU A 3 -7.68 12.32 4.12
C LEU A 3 -6.58 13.28 4.57
N ARG A 4 -5.97 12.98 5.72
CA ARG A 4 -4.59 13.43 5.93
C ARG A 4 -3.78 12.67 4.91
N SER A 5 -3.53 13.30 3.77
CA SER A 5 -2.49 12.91 2.84
C SER A 5 -1.21 12.75 3.64
N LEU A 6 -0.83 11.50 3.94
CA LEU A 6 0.54 11.17 4.29
C LEU A 6 1.32 11.29 2.97
N ASN A 7 1.64 12.52 2.61
CA ASN A 7 2.87 12.80 1.90
C ASN A 7 3.98 12.39 2.86
N THR A 8 4.45 11.17 2.70
CA THR A 8 5.67 10.72 3.36
C THR A 8 6.51 10.11 2.27
N ASP A 9 7.64 10.77 2.06
CA ASP A 9 8.92 10.37 1.49
C ASP A 9 9.40 8.93 1.82
N GLU A 10 8.51 7.94 1.97
CA GLU A 10 8.85 6.52 1.99
C GLU A 10 9.06 6.04 0.54
N GLN A 11 10.10 6.56 -0.11
CA GLN A 11 10.68 5.95 -1.31
C GLN A 11 11.30 4.59 -0.95
N PRO A 12 11.25 3.58 -1.85
CA PRO A 12 11.19 3.68 -3.31
C PRO A 12 9.80 3.60 -3.98
N TRP A 13 8.74 3.23 -3.27
CA TRP A 13 7.47 2.82 -3.89
C TRP A 13 6.59 3.97 -4.41
N GLY A 14 6.75 5.17 -3.81
CA GLY A 14 5.94 6.34 -4.16
C GLY A 14 6.11 6.81 -5.61
N LYS A 15 7.26 6.57 -6.24
CA LYS A 15 7.49 6.94 -7.66
C LYS A 15 6.78 6.01 -8.66
N LEU A 16 6.46 4.78 -8.23
CA LEU A 16 5.79 3.78 -9.06
C LEU A 16 4.26 3.81 -8.89
N GLY A 17 3.72 4.73 -8.07
CA GLY A 17 2.28 4.84 -7.82
C GLY A 17 1.73 3.83 -6.81
N PHE A 18 2.59 3.02 -6.18
CA PHE A 18 2.18 2.10 -5.12
C PHE A 18 1.79 2.86 -3.86
N ARG A 19 0.62 2.53 -3.31
CA ARG A 19 0.07 3.13 -2.11
C ARG A 19 -0.11 2.07 -1.02
N LYS A 20 0.08 2.47 0.24
CA LYS A 20 -0.16 1.63 1.42
C LYS A 20 -1.16 2.31 2.33
N ILE A 21 -2.14 1.57 2.82
CA ILE A 21 -3.03 2.00 3.90
C ILE A 21 -3.02 0.97 5.02
N ARG A 22 -3.14 1.43 6.26
CA ARG A 22 -3.36 0.57 7.42
C ARG A 22 -4.82 0.56 7.80
N VAL A 23 -5.43 -0.62 7.85
CA VAL A 23 -6.79 -0.85 8.34
C VAL A 23 -6.75 -1.82 9.51
N LYS A 24 -7.07 -1.33 10.71
CA LYS A 24 -6.91 -2.08 11.97
C LYS A 24 -5.50 -2.68 12.09
N ASN A 25 -5.40 -4.01 12.04
CA ASN A 25 -4.16 -4.78 12.16
C ASN A 25 -3.65 -5.32 10.82
N TYR A 26 -4.07 -4.71 9.70
CA TYR A 26 -3.62 -5.10 8.36
C TYR A 26 -3.05 -3.91 7.60
N TYR A 27 -1.97 -4.16 6.86
CA TYR A 27 -1.47 -3.30 5.81
C TYR A 27 -2.05 -3.77 4.48
N ILE A 28 -2.59 -2.83 3.71
CA ILE A 28 -3.12 -3.08 2.37
C ILE A 28 -2.25 -2.29 1.40
N TYR A 29 -1.67 -3.02 0.46
CA TYR A 29 -0.88 -2.47 -0.64
C TYR A 29 -1.73 -2.47 -1.90
N PHE A 30 -1.80 -1.32 -2.57
CA PHE A 30 -2.65 -1.16 -3.74
C PHE A 30 -2.07 -0.18 -4.75
N LEU A 31 -2.48 -0.34 -6.00
CA LEU A 31 -2.22 0.57 -7.10
C LEU A 31 -3.55 1.18 -7.56
N VAL A 32 -3.53 2.45 -7.94
CA VAL A 32 -4.67 3.10 -8.60
C VAL A 32 -4.30 3.28 -10.07
N ASP A 33 -5.01 2.60 -10.96
CA ASP A 33 -4.89 2.82 -12.40
C ASP A 33 -5.96 3.85 -12.82
N GLU A 34 -5.51 5.08 -13.06
CA GLU A 34 -6.40 6.19 -13.44
C GLU A 34 -6.95 6.04 -14.86
N ASN A 35 -6.25 5.33 -15.76
CA ASN A 35 -6.70 5.10 -17.14
C ASN A 35 -7.85 4.10 -17.18
N ARG A 36 -7.72 3.01 -16.43
CA ARG A 36 -8.74 1.97 -16.31
C ARG A 36 -9.80 2.29 -15.26
N LYS A 37 -9.57 3.33 -14.45
CA LYS A 37 -10.41 3.71 -13.29
C LYS A 37 -10.61 2.55 -12.32
N GLU A 38 -9.57 1.77 -12.09
CA GLU A 38 -9.59 0.60 -11.22
C GLU A 38 -8.57 0.72 -10.09
N VAL A 39 -8.83 0.00 -9.01
CA VAL A 39 -7.90 -0.12 -7.89
C VAL A 39 -7.50 -1.59 -7.80
N GLN A 40 -6.21 -1.86 -8.00
CA GLN A 40 -5.65 -3.19 -7.90
C GLN A 40 -5.07 -3.40 -6.50
N ILE A 41 -5.56 -4.41 -5.78
CA ILE A 41 -5.02 -4.79 -4.48
C ILE A 41 -3.92 -5.80 -4.70
N LEU A 42 -2.72 -5.50 -4.21
CA LEU A 42 -1.53 -6.33 -4.37
C LEU A 42 -1.37 -7.29 -3.21
N ALA A 43 -1.54 -6.78 -1.99
CA ALA A 43 -1.32 -7.57 -0.79
C ALA A 43 -2.11 -7.05 0.40
N VAL A 44 -2.50 -7.98 1.27
CA VAL A 44 -3.11 -7.71 2.57
C VAL A 44 -2.30 -8.45 3.62
N ILE A 45 -1.46 -7.72 4.37
CA ILE A 45 -0.48 -8.30 5.29
C ILE A 45 -0.87 -7.95 6.72
N TYR A 46 -0.89 -8.94 7.60
CA TYR A 46 -1.12 -8.71 9.03
C TYR A 46 0.07 -7.97 9.66
N VAL A 47 -0.20 -6.89 10.39
CA VAL A 47 0.80 -5.93 10.90
C VAL A 47 1.85 -6.57 11.81
N ARG A 48 1.53 -7.68 12.50
CA ARG A 48 2.51 -8.37 13.37
C ARG A 48 3.42 -9.35 12.60
N ARG A 49 3.26 -9.49 11.28
CA ARG A 49 4.19 -10.26 10.44
C ARG A 49 5.29 -9.34 9.91
N ASP A 50 6.44 -9.95 9.61
CA ASP A 50 7.52 -9.26 8.93
C ASP A 50 7.05 -8.82 7.53
N GLN A 51 6.91 -7.51 7.33
CA GLN A 51 6.39 -6.94 6.09
C GLN A 51 7.33 -7.17 4.91
N ALA A 52 8.65 -7.05 5.12
CA ALA A 52 9.62 -7.16 4.05
C ALA A 52 9.61 -8.59 3.50
N ARG A 53 9.68 -9.58 4.40
CA ARG A 53 9.62 -10.98 4.01
C ARG A 53 8.32 -11.36 3.30
N GLN A 54 7.18 -10.86 3.78
CA GLN A 54 5.88 -11.15 3.14
C GLN A 54 5.72 -10.46 1.78
N LEU A 55 6.41 -9.34 1.53
CA LEU A 55 6.45 -8.70 0.23
C LEU A 55 7.42 -9.39 -0.74
N GLU A 56 8.51 -9.98 -0.24
CA GLU A 56 9.42 -10.82 -1.04
C GLU A 56 8.77 -12.14 -1.48
N GLU A 57 7.76 -12.62 -0.75
CA GLU A 57 7.03 -13.86 -1.04
C GLU A 57 5.83 -13.66 -2.01
N LEU A 58 5.56 -12.44 -2.48
CA LEU A 58 4.50 -12.11 -3.46
C LEU A 58 4.98 -12.28 -4.90
#